data_AF-A0A074MUH2-F1
#
_entry.id   AF-A0A074MUH2-F1
#
_cell.length_a   1.000
_cell.length_b   1.000
_cell.length_c   1.000
_cell.angle_alpha   90.00
_cell.angle_beta   90.00
_cell.angle_gamma   90.00
#
_symmetry.space_group_name_H-M   'P 1'
#
loop_
_entity.id
_entity.type
_entity.pdbx_description
1 polymer ?
#
loop_
_entity_poly.entity_id
_entity_poly.type
_entity_poly.pdbx_seq_one_letter_code
_entity_poly.pdbx_strand_id
1 'polypeptide(L)'
;MKKTGFLAPALAAIALAACGPQDASVSAGEDGLERPDQAPVIAASDDLMRLTCADFLATVAIARTQPTDGASLAAQDEIANGLTWLHGYLYGVRGGEIAALSQDWMAETAGSVFRACSKAEAPEAVSLFEAATL
;
A
#
# COMPACT_ATOMS: atom_id res chain seq x y z
N MET A 1 -8.58 -69.78 19.83
CA MET A 1 -7.11 -69.71 19.72
C MET A 1 -6.75 -68.56 18.77
N LYS A 2 -5.77 -67.72 19.16
CA LYS A 2 -5.03 -66.68 18.40
C LYS A 2 -5.86 -65.50 17.84
N LYS A 3 -5.88 -64.32 18.47
CA LYS A 3 -4.85 -63.27 18.72
C LYS A 3 -5.00 -62.09 17.72
N THR A 4 -5.68 -61.06 18.21
CA THR A 4 -5.42 -59.60 18.09
C THR A 4 -4.48 -59.08 16.99
N GLY A 5 -4.94 -58.01 16.32
CA GLY A 5 -4.11 -57.09 15.54
C GLY A 5 -4.80 -55.77 15.25
N PHE A 6 -5.19 -55.02 16.29
CA PHE A 6 -5.30 -53.56 16.21
C PHE A 6 -3.90 -53.00 15.99
N LEU A 7 -3.75 -51.99 15.12
CA LEU A 7 -2.88 -50.82 15.33
C LEU A 7 -2.96 -49.88 14.12
N ALA A 8 -3.63 -48.74 14.33
CA ALA A 8 -3.37 -47.50 13.62
C ALA A 8 -2.08 -46.87 14.17
N PRO A 9 -1.25 -46.29 13.30
CA PRO A 9 -0.49 -45.09 13.64
C PRO A 9 -0.50 -44.10 12.45
N ALA A 10 -0.30 -42.81 12.57
CA ALA A 10 -0.21 -41.90 13.70
C ALA A 10 -0.38 -40.52 13.06
N LEU A 11 -1.39 -39.77 13.52
CA LEU A 11 -1.41 -38.32 13.39
C LEU A 11 -0.37 -37.74 14.34
N ALA A 12 0.16 -36.58 13.95
CA ALA A 12 0.89 -35.60 14.76
C ALA A 12 2.39 -35.80 14.97
N ALA A 13 3.18 -34.98 14.26
CA ALA A 13 4.18 -34.10 14.85
C ALA A 13 4.66 -33.10 13.77
N ILE A 14 3.87 -32.06 13.48
CA ILE A 14 4.44 -30.84 12.89
C ILE A 14 5.18 -30.16 14.03
N ALA A 15 6.50 -30.09 13.91
CA ALA A 15 7.38 -29.46 14.88
C ALA A 15 7.01 -27.97 15.02
N LEU A 16 6.39 -27.63 16.16
CA LEU A 16 6.36 -26.28 16.70
C LEU A 16 7.78 -25.93 17.16
N ALA A 17 8.58 -25.42 16.23
CA ALA A 17 9.85 -24.77 16.56
C ALA A 17 9.63 -23.25 16.63
N ALA A 18 9.93 -22.72 17.83
CA ALA A 18 10.28 -21.32 18.13
C ALA A 18 9.15 -20.28 18.22
N CYS A 19 8.40 -20.32 19.33
CA CYS A 19 8.01 -19.09 20.04
C CYS A 19 8.89 -18.98 21.29
N GLY A 20 10.02 -18.28 21.16
CA GLY A 20 10.79 -17.77 22.31
C GLY A 20 10.66 -16.24 22.33
N PRO A 21 10.58 -15.60 23.51
CA PRO A 21 10.55 -14.14 23.60
C PRO A 21 11.95 -13.60 23.27
N GLN A 22 12.08 -12.88 22.16
CA GLN A 22 13.27 -12.08 21.88
C GLN A 22 13.10 -10.71 22.53
N ASP A 23 13.38 -10.65 23.83
CA ASP A 23 13.83 -9.40 24.44
C ASP A 23 15.25 -9.12 23.93
N ALA A 24 15.34 -8.29 22.90
CA ALA A 24 16.57 -7.61 22.52
C ALA A 24 16.23 -6.16 22.22
N SER A 25 16.36 -5.34 23.25
CA SER A 25 16.50 -3.90 23.16
C SER A 25 17.54 -3.51 22.10
N VAL A 26 17.12 -2.77 21.08
CA VAL A 26 18.00 -1.85 20.35
C VAL A 26 17.37 -0.48 20.46
N SER A 27 17.92 0.30 21.39
CA SER A 27 17.79 1.75 21.39
C SER A 27 18.79 2.28 20.36
N ALA A 28 18.30 2.88 19.29
CA ALA A 28 19.06 3.80 18.46
C ALA A 28 18.05 4.76 17.85
N GLY A 29 18.08 6.02 18.28
CA GLY A 29 17.43 7.10 17.56
C GLY A 29 18.05 7.16 16.17
N GLU A 30 17.22 7.09 15.15
CA GLU A 30 17.61 7.38 13.78
C GLU A 30 16.95 8.70 13.43
N ASP A 31 17.72 9.78 13.61
CA ASP A 31 17.51 11.01 12.86
C ASP A 31 17.40 10.62 11.39
N GLY A 32 16.20 10.80 10.83
CA GLY A 32 15.87 10.44 9.46
C GLY A 32 16.71 11.25 8.48
N LEU A 33 17.81 10.67 8.02
CA LEU A 33 18.44 11.06 6.77
C LEU A 33 17.67 10.36 5.65
N GLU A 34 16.77 11.09 5.01
CA GLU A 34 16.10 10.69 3.77
C GLU A 34 17.16 10.26 2.74
N ARG A 35 17.19 8.98 2.42
CA ARG A 35 18.02 8.45 1.33
C ARG A 35 17.26 8.70 0.02
N PRO A 36 17.90 9.29 -1.01
CA PRO A 36 17.23 9.63 -2.28
C PRO A 36 16.72 8.42 -3.09
N ASP A 37 17.01 7.20 -2.65
CA ASP A 37 16.59 5.94 -3.29
C ASP A 37 15.36 5.30 -2.61
N GLN A 38 14.86 5.91 -1.52
CA GLN A 38 13.72 5.37 -0.78
C GLN A 38 12.47 6.11 -1.22
N ALA A 39 11.39 5.37 -1.51
CA ALA A 39 10.10 5.99 -1.75
C ALA A 39 9.79 6.92 -0.56
N PRO A 40 9.23 8.13 -0.79
CA PRO A 40 8.91 9.04 0.28
C PRO A 40 8.15 8.28 1.34
N VAL A 41 8.65 8.31 2.57
CA VAL A 41 7.93 7.74 3.71
C VAL A 41 6.74 8.65 3.91
N ILE A 42 5.61 8.30 3.30
CA ILE A 42 4.34 8.93 3.62
C ILE A 42 4.11 8.58 5.08
N ALA A 43 4.38 9.55 5.97
CA ALA A 43 4.15 9.39 7.39
C ALA A 43 2.73 8.86 7.55
N ALA A 44 2.57 7.74 8.27
CA ALA A 44 1.26 7.23 8.66
C ALA A 44 0.61 8.30 9.54
N SER A 45 -0.02 9.30 8.93
CA SER A 45 -0.72 10.33 9.67
C SER A 45 -2.02 9.74 10.19
N ASP A 46 -2.43 10.19 11.38
CA ASP A 46 -3.70 9.83 12.00
C ASP A 46 -4.94 10.13 11.12
N ASP A 47 -4.74 10.82 9.99
CA ASP A 47 -5.74 11.05 8.96
C ASP A 47 -5.30 10.40 7.63
N LEU A 48 -5.88 9.22 7.32
CA LEU A 48 -5.69 8.49 6.05
C LEU A 48 -6.07 9.35 4.82
N MET A 49 -6.85 10.43 5.02
CA MET A 49 -7.31 11.34 3.97
C MET A 49 -6.31 12.45 3.61
N ARG A 50 -5.16 12.53 4.31
CA ARG A 50 -4.18 13.62 4.15
C ARG A 50 -3.23 13.44 2.96
N LEU A 51 -3.42 12.42 2.11
CA LEU A 51 -2.65 12.27 0.88
C LEU A 51 -2.85 13.48 -0.03
N THR A 52 -1.76 14.14 -0.41
CA THR A 52 -1.79 15.32 -1.28
C THR A 52 -1.48 14.96 -2.73
N CYS A 53 -1.77 15.89 -3.64
CA CYS A 53 -1.32 15.77 -5.02
C CYS A 53 0.21 15.75 -5.14
N ALA A 54 0.94 16.44 -4.26
CA ALA A 54 2.41 16.39 -4.24
C ALA A 54 2.92 14.99 -3.89
N ASP A 55 2.33 14.35 -2.88
CA ASP A 55 2.70 12.98 -2.48
C ASP A 55 2.49 11.99 -3.63
N PHE A 56 1.31 12.06 -4.28
CA PHE A 56 1.00 11.20 -5.42
C PHE A 56 1.96 11.42 -6.60
N LEU A 57 2.28 12.67 -6.95
CA LEU A 57 3.19 12.97 -8.05
C LEU A 57 4.62 12.50 -7.75
N ALA A 58 5.08 12.61 -6.50
CA ALA A 58 6.38 12.08 -6.09
C ALA A 58 6.44 10.55 -6.20
N THR A 59 5.39 9.86 -5.73
CA THR A 59 5.29 8.39 -5.85
C THR A 59 5.23 7.94 -7.31
N VAL A 60 4.48 8.65 -8.17
CA VAL A 60 4.45 8.38 -9.61
C VAL A 60 5.81 8.59 -10.27
N ALA A 61 6.60 9.58 -9.85
CA ALA A 61 7.94 9.79 -10.40
C ALA A 61 8.85 8.57 -10.14
N ILE A 62 8.77 7.98 -8.95
CA ILE A 62 9.54 6.77 -8.58
C ILE A 62 8.98 5.52 -9.25
N ALA A 63 7.66 5.34 -9.29
CA ALA A 63 7.03 4.20 -9.97
C ALA A 63 7.39 4.12 -11.46
N ARG A 64 7.78 5.24 -12.08
CA ARG A 64 8.20 5.33 -13.49
C ARG A 64 9.70 5.15 -13.69
N THR A 65 10.51 5.17 -12.64
CA THR A 65 11.91 4.74 -12.73
C THR A 65 11.96 3.22 -12.89
N GLN A 66 13.07 2.72 -13.45
CA GLN A 66 13.26 1.36 -13.98
C GLN A 66 12.32 0.30 -13.37
N PRO A 67 11.50 -0.40 -14.17
CA PRO A 67 10.27 -1.07 -13.72
C PRO A 67 10.49 -2.30 -12.80
N THR A 68 11.72 -2.58 -12.39
CA THR A 68 12.09 -3.76 -11.61
C THR A 68 12.98 -3.47 -10.41
N ASP A 69 13.33 -2.21 -10.14
CA ASP A 69 14.01 -1.90 -8.88
C ASP A 69 13.00 -1.93 -7.70
N GLY A 70 13.52 -2.21 -6.50
CA GLY A 70 12.65 -2.39 -5.32
C GLY A 70 11.84 -1.15 -4.95
N ALA A 71 12.37 0.04 -5.25
CA ALA A 71 11.71 1.32 -4.96
C ALA A 71 10.53 1.57 -5.92
N SER A 72 10.73 1.30 -7.21
CA SER A 72 9.68 1.39 -8.24
C SER A 72 8.55 0.40 -7.95
N LEU A 73 8.87 -0.84 -7.57
CA LEU A 73 7.86 -1.83 -7.19
C LEU A 73 7.08 -1.41 -5.94
N ALA A 74 7.76 -0.89 -4.91
CA ALA A 74 7.10 -0.38 -3.71
C ALA A 74 6.21 0.84 -4.01
N ALA A 75 6.66 1.77 -4.86
CA ALA A 75 5.88 2.92 -5.27
C ALA A 75 4.65 2.52 -6.11
N GLN A 76 4.78 1.49 -6.97
CA GLN A 76 3.65 0.94 -7.72
C GLN A 76 2.60 0.30 -6.78
N ASP A 77 3.04 -0.41 -5.74
CA ASP A 77 2.15 -0.98 -4.72
C ASP A 77 1.43 0.12 -3.93
N GLU A 78 2.14 1.17 -3.53
CA GLU A 78 1.56 2.32 -2.83
C GLU A 78 0.49 3.02 -3.69
N ILE A 79 0.75 3.20 -4.99
CA ILE A 79 -0.24 3.75 -5.93
C ILE A 79 -1.48 2.82 -6.01
N ALA A 80 -1.28 1.51 -6.13
CA ALA A 80 -2.39 0.56 -6.21
C ALA A 80 -3.25 0.54 -4.94
N ASN A 81 -2.60 0.55 -3.77
CA ASN A 81 -3.28 0.63 -2.47
C ASN A 81 -4.03 1.96 -2.32
N GLY A 82 -3.40 3.08 -2.65
CA GLY A 82 -4.02 4.40 -2.64
C GLY A 82 -5.25 4.49 -3.53
N LEU A 83 -5.19 3.94 -4.75
CA LEU A 83 -6.34 3.88 -5.67
C LEU A 83 -7.48 3.02 -5.14
N THR A 84 -7.18 1.96 -4.38
CA THR A 84 -8.19 1.12 -3.72
C THR A 84 -8.94 1.91 -2.64
N TRP A 85 -8.23 2.69 -1.83
CA TRP A 85 -8.87 3.59 -0.86
C TRP A 85 -9.68 4.70 -1.54
N LEU A 86 -9.14 5.28 -2.61
CA LEU A 86 -9.81 6.28 -3.42
C LEU A 86 -11.11 5.75 -4.04
N HIS A 87 -11.12 4.48 -4.48
CA HIS A 87 -12.32 3.82 -4.97
C HIS A 87 -13.43 3.80 -3.90
N GLY A 88 -13.09 3.35 -2.69
CA GLY A 88 -14.03 3.33 -1.57
C GLY A 88 -14.56 4.71 -1.20
N TYR A 89 -13.69 5.72 -1.20
CA TYR A 89 -14.09 7.12 -1.00
C TYR A 89 -15.07 7.58 -2.09
N LEU A 90 -14.72 7.38 -3.36
CA LEU A 90 -15.54 7.78 -4.51
C LEU A 90 -16.88 7.04 -4.52
N TYR A 91 -16.90 5.78 -4.09
CA TYR A 91 -18.13 5.01 -3.91
C TYR A 91 -19.05 5.66 -2.87
N GLY A 92 -18.51 6.08 -1.73
CA GLY A 92 -19.27 6.79 -0.71
C GLY A 92 -19.84 8.12 -1.21
N VAL A 93 -18.99 8.99 -1.78
CA VAL A 93 -19.41 10.35 -2.20
C VAL A 93 -20.32 10.36 -3.43
N ARG A 94 -20.27 9.33 -4.29
CA ARG A 94 -21.12 9.19 -5.48
C ARG A 94 -22.33 8.28 -5.25
N GLY A 95 -22.64 7.90 -4.01
CA GLY A 95 -23.82 7.09 -3.69
C GLY A 95 -23.80 5.69 -4.32
N GLY A 96 -22.62 5.13 -4.55
CA GLY A 96 -22.41 3.82 -5.18
C GLY A 96 -22.40 3.84 -6.72
N GLU A 97 -22.56 5.01 -7.35
CA GLU A 97 -22.53 5.15 -8.81
C GLU A 97 -21.09 5.31 -9.34
N ILE A 98 -20.32 4.24 -9.25
CA ILE A 98 -18.94 4.16 -9.75
C ILE A 98 -18.69 2.78 -10.34
N ALA A 99 -17.86 2.72 -11.38
CA ALA A 99 -17.44 1.46 -11.97
C ALA A 99 -16.77 0.54 -10.93
N ALA A 100 -16.89 -0.78 -11.14
CA ALA A 100 -16.26 -1.76 -10.26
C ALA A 100 -14.73 -1.55 -10.20
N LEU A 101 -14.17 -1.74 -9.01
CA LEU A 101 -12.73 -1.73 -8.81
C LEU A 101 -12.11 -2.81 -9.71
N SER A 102 -11.32 -2.37 -10.67
CA SER A 102 -10.70 -3.20 -11.70
C SER A 102 -9.38 -2.58 -12.12
N GLN A 103 -8.54 -3.34 -12.83
CA GLN A 103 -7.29 -2.80 -13.36
C GLN A 103 -7.53 -1.64 -14.34
N ASP A 104 -8.54 -1.74 -15.20
CA ASP A 104 -8.91 -0.69 -16.14
C ASP A 104 -9.33 0.58 -15.39
N TRP A 105 -10.21 0.43 -14.39
CA TRP A 105 -10.63 1.56 -13.56
C TRP A 105 -9.43 2.21 -12.84
N MET A 106 -8.52 1.41 -12.28
CA MET A 106 -7.33 1.92 -11.61
C MET A 106 -6.43 2.70 -12.58
N ALA A 107 -6.19 2.16 -13.79
CA ALA A 107 -5.36 2.82 -14.80
C ALA A 107 -5.98 4.13 -15.29
N GLU A 108 -7.28 4.15 -15.57
CA GLU A 108 -8.01 5.36 -15.98
C GLU A 108 -8.01 6.41 -14.88
N THR A 109 -8.28 6.00 -13.65
CA THR A 109 -8.34 6.88 -12.47
C THR A 109 -6.96 7.45 -12.16
N ALA A 110 -5.91 6.63 -12.11
CA ALA A 110 -4.54 7.08 -11.91
C ALA A 110 -4.13 8.12 -12.96
N GLY A 111 -4.47 7.88 -14.23
CA GLY A 111 -4.22 8.82 -15.32
C GLY A 111 -4.99 10.13 -15.16
N SER A 112 -6.25 10.07 -14.72
CA SER A 112 -7.07 11.27 -14.48
C SER A 112 -6.54 12.10 -13.32
N VAL A 113 -6.28 11.45 -12.18
CA VAL A 113 -5.75 12.08 -10.98
C VAL A 113 -4.37 12.68 -11.25
N PHE A 114 -3.49 11.98 -11.97
CA PHE A 114 -2.21 12.53 -12.41
C PHE A 114 -2.37 13.83 -13.19
N ARG A 115 -3.30 13.88 -14.15
CA ARG A 115 -3.56 15.09 -14.95
C ARG A 115 -4.15 16.22 -14.10
N ALA A 116 -5.01 15.92 -13.14
CA ALA A 116 -5.58 16.91 -12.23
C ALA A 116 -4.48 17.49 -11.32
N CYS A 117 -3.74 16.63 -10.65
CA CYS A 117 -2.64 17.02 -9.75
C CYS A 117 -1.52 17.77 -10.48
N SER A 118 -1.17 17.38 -11.71
CA SER A 118 -0.13 18.07 -12.50
C SER A 118 -0.51 19.50 -12.92
N LYS A 119 -1.79 19.88 -12.78
CA LYS A 119 -2.30 21.22 -13.09
C LYS A 119 -2.54 22.08 -11.85
N ALA A 120 -2.39 21.51 -10.65
CA ALA A 120 -2.57 22.24 -9.41
C ALA A 120 -1.45 23.28 -9.24
N GLU A 121 -1.81 24.51 -8.87
CA GLU A 121 -0.83 25.59 -8.62
C GLU A 121 -0.02 25.34 -7.33
N ALA A 122 -0.63 24.68 -6.34
CA ALA A 122 -0.02 24.30 -5.05
C ALA A 122 -0.35 22.83 -4.72
N PRO A 123 0.29 21.85 -5.39
CA PRO A 123 -0.05 20.43 -5.27
C PRO A 123 0.08 19.87 -3.85
N GLU A 124 0.91 20.46 -2.99
CA GLU A 124 1.06 20.12 -1.57
C GLU A 124 -0.13 20.55 -0.70
N ALA A 125 -0.96 21.47 -1.19
CA ALA A 125 -2.16 21.93 -0.50
C ALA A 125 -3.45 21.28 -1.02
N VAL A 126 -3.37 20.52 -2.12
CA VAL A 126 -4.53 19.86 -2.74
C VAL A 126 -4.62 18.41 -2.26
N SER A 127 -5.76 18.04 -1.67
CA SER A 127 -6.03 16.64 -1.32
C SER A 127 -6.17 15.80 -2.59
N LEU A 128 -5.55 14.62 -2.58
CA LEU A 128 -5.67 13.62 -3.64
C LEU A 128 -7.15 13.21 -3.86
N PHE A 129 -7.91 13.11 -2.77
CA PHE A 129 -9.31 12.71 -2.79
C PHE A 129 -10.19 13.79 -3.41
N GLU A 130 -9.92 15.06 -3.11
CA GLU A 130 -10.60 16.19 -3.77
C GLU A 130 -10.24 16.25 -5.25
N ALA A 131 -8.96 16.11 -5.60
CA ALA A 131 -8.50 16.12 -6.98
C ALA A 131 -9.15 15.01 -7.84
N ALA A 132 -9.49 13.87 -7.24
CA ALA A 132 -10.18 12.76 -7.91
C ALA A 132 -11.69 12.98 -8.13
N THR A 133 -12.26 14.03 -7.54
CA THR A 133 -13.67 14.40 -7.74
C THR A 133 -13.87 15.45 -8.84
N LEU A 134 -12.79 16.06 -9.34
CA LEU A 134 -12.76 17.04 -10.42
C LEU A 134 -12.89 16.38 -11.81
#